data_AF-A0A656G937-F1
#
_entry.id   AF-A0A656G937-F1
#
_cell.length_a   1.000
_cell.length_b   1.000
_cell.length_c   1.000
_cell.angle_alpha   90.00
_cell.angle_beta   90.00
_cell.angle_gamma   90.00
#
_symmetry.space_group_name_H-M   'P 1'
#
loop_
_entity.id
_entity.type
_entity.pdbx_description
1 polymer ?
#
loop_
_entity_poly.entity_id
_entity_poly.type
_entity_poly.pdbx_seq_one_letter_code
_entity_poly.pdbx_strand_id
1 'polypeptide(L)'
;MNSIFLRIYGGMLGVLVLVALLGVFALHVLNQSRGEQYRERLAHGTFTVMADNLVPLNDIERRRALAIWERLLGIPLSLQSIEQAGLDSGARGRLARGQVVVEQIGPHAARVYRQLSDKEPLLLIDE
;
A
#
# COMPACT_ATOMS: atom_id res chain seq x y z
N MET A 1 -58.46 16.92 5.93
CA MET A 1 -57.38 17.93 6.04
C MET A 1 -56.03 17.32 6.47
N ASN A 2 -55.64 16.13 5.95
CA ASN A 2 -54.44 15.39 6.41
C ASN A 2 -53.41 15.06 5.31
N SER A 3 -53.63 15.47 4.06
CA SER A 3 -52.74 15.10 2.95
C SER A 3 -51.56 16.07 2.77
N ILE A 4 -51.77 17.37 3.03
CA ILE A 4 -50.78 18.41 2.77
C ILE A 4 -49.64 18.39 3.79
N PHE A 5 -49.95 18.33 5.09
CA PHE A 5 -48.92 18.27 6.14
C PHE A 5 -48.08 16.99 6.05
N LEU A 6 -48.70 15.84 5.82
CA LEU A 6 -47.98 14.57 5.64
C LEU A 6 -47.01 14.63 4.45
N ARG A 7 -47.41 15.31 3.36
CA ARG A 7 -46.57 15.45 2.17
C ARG A 7 -45.40 16.42 2.38
N ILE A 8 -45.62 17.53 3.09
CA ILE A 8 -44.57 18.51 3.40
C ILE A 8 -43.57 17.94 4.41
N TYR A 9 -44.05 17.41 5.54
CA TYR A 9 -43.18 16.83 6.55
C TYR A 9 -42.54 15.52 6.09
N GLY A 10 -43.26 14.68 5.35
CA GLY A 10 -42.73 13.47 4.73
C GLY A 10 -41.69 13.77 3.66
N GLY A 11 -41.90 14.82 2.86
CA GLY A 11 -40.91 15.31 1.88
C GLY A 11 -39.65 15.82 2.57
N MET A 12 -39.80 16.63 3.62
CA MET A 12 -38.67 17.12 4.43
C MET A 12 -37.90 15.97 5.08
N LEU A 13 -38.60 15.00 5.67
CA LEU A 13 -38.00 13.81 6.25
C LEU A 13 -37.25 12.99 5.17
N GLY A 14 -37.85 12.82 4.00
CA GLY A 14 -37.24 12.11 2.87
C GLY A 14 -35.94 12.77 2.40
N VAL A 15 -35.92 14.10 2.32
CA VAL A 15 -34.69 14.86 1.98
C VAL A 15 -33.63 14.68 3.07
N LEU A 16 -33.99 14.75 4.35
CA LEU A 16 -33.04 14.54 5.45
C LEU A 16 -32.43 13.15 5.43
N VAL A 17 -33.24 12.11 5.21
CA VAL A 17 -32.76 10.73 5.08
C VAL A 17 -31.85 10.59 3.85
N LEU A 18 -32.22 11.18 2.72
CA LEU A 18 -31.40 11.14 1.51
C LEU A 18 -30.03 11.79 1.74
N VAL A 19 -29.99 12.98 2.37
CA VAL A 19 -28.73 13.66 2.71
C VAL A 19 -27.88 12.82 3.66
N ALA A 20 -28.48 12.21 4.67
CA ALA A 20 -27.78 11.32 5.59
C ALA A 20 -27.16 10.11 4.88
N LEU A 21 -27.93 9.45 3.99
CA LEU A 21 -27.45 8.32 3.18
C LEU A 21 -26.29 8.73 2.27
N LEU A 22 -26.39 9.88 1.59
CA LEU A 22 -25.32 10.41 0.76
C LEU A 22 -24.07 10.74 1.57
N GLY A 23 -24.23 11.28 2.77
CA GLY A 23 -23.13 11.54 3.70
C GLY A 23 -22.40 10.26 4.13
N VAL A 24 -23.16 9.24 4.53
CA VAL A 24 -22.60 7.91 4.87
C VAL A 24 -21.90 7.29 3.67
N PHE A 25 -22.50 7.37 2.48
CA PHE A 25 -21.91 6.85 1.25
C PHE A 25 -20.60 7.54 0.90
N ALA A 26 -20.55 8.87 0.98
CA ALA A 26 -19.32 9.64 0.75
C ALA A 26 -18.21 9.29 1.75
N LEU A 27 -18.56 9.15 3.03
CA LEU A 27 -17.61 8.71 4.07
C LEU A 27 -17.10 7.29 3.78
N HIS A 28 -17.97 6.39 3.31
CA HIS A 28 -17.60 5.02 2.97
C HIS A 28 -16.57 4.99 1.83
N VAL A 29 -16.84 5.72 0.74
CA VAL A 29 -15.91 5.82 -0.40
C VAL A 29 -14.59 6.46 0.01
N LEU A 30 -14.63 7.53 0.80
CA LEU A 30 -13.42 8.21 1.27
C LEU A 30 -12.58 7.30 2.19
N ASN A 31 -13.22 6.53 3.05
CA ASN A 31 -12.53 5.59 3.94
C ASN A 31 -11.88 4.45 3.17
N GLN A 32 -12.52 3.93 2.13
CA GLN A 32 -11.93 2.91 1.26
C GLN A 32 -10.62 3.41 0.63
N SER A 33 -10.63 4.62 0.08
CA SER A 33 -9.43 5.26 -0.49
C SER A 33 -8.33 5.52 0.55
N ARG A 34 -8.70 5.89 1.78
CA ARG A 34 -7.73 6.17 2.86
C ARG A 34 -7.07 4.90 3.42
N GLY A 35 -7.82 3.80 3.54
CA GLY A 35 -7.31 2.54 4.08
C GLY A 35 -6.17 1.96 3.24
N GLU A 36 -6.32 1.97 1.91
CA GLU A 36 -5.30 1.49 0.98
C GLU A 36 -4.04 2.37 1.00
N GLN A 37 -4.21 3.69 0.91
CA GLN A 37 -3.08 4.64 0.92
C GLN A 37 -2.37 4.75 2.26
N TYR A 38 -3.02 4.44 3.38
CA TYR A 38 -2.38 4.47 4.70
C TYR A 38 -1.46 3.26 4.90
N ARG A 39 -1.89 2.07 4.45
CA ARG A 39 -1.06 0.86 4.46
C ARG A 39 0.14 1.00 3.54
N GLU A 40 -0.07 1.57 2.36
CA GLU A 40 1.00 1.85 1.40
C GLU A 40 1.99 2.89 1.96
N ARG A 41 1.54 3.99 2.56
CA ARG A 41 2.43 5.01 3.16
C ARG A 41 3.21 4.52 4.37
N LEU A 42 2.63 3.66 5.21
CA LEU A 42 3.33 3.09 6.36
C LEU A 42 4.45 2.13 5.94
N ALA A 43 4.22 1.33 4.89
CA ALA A 43 5.26 0.46 4.34
C ALA A 43 6.35 1.26 3.61
N HIS A 44 5.97 2.27 2.82
CA HIS A 44 6.93 3.04 2.02
C HIS A 44 8.05 3.68 2.83
N GLY A 45 7.76 4.24 4.00
CA GLY A 45 8.77 4.93 4.81
C GLY A 45 9.86 3.99 5.35
N THR A 46 9.46 2.91 6.01
CA THR A 46 10.40 1.98 6.66
C THR A 46 11.19 1.16 5.64
N PHE A 47 10.53 0.65 4.60
CA PHE A 47 11.17 -0.16 3.57
C PHE A 47 12.19 0.65 2.74
N THR A 48 11.93 1.95 2.54
CA THR A 48 12.88 2.87 1.91
C THR A 48 14.18 2.97 2.73
N VAL A 49 14.07 3.21 4.04
CA VAL A 49 15.24 3.34 4.92
C VAL A 49 16.02 2.02 5.05
N MET A 50 15.31 0.90 5.10
CA MET A 50 15.93 -0.43 5.15
C MET A 50 16.71 -0.73 3.86
N ALA A 51 16.12 -0.47 2.70
CA ALA A 51 16.81 -0.67 1.42
C ALA A 51 18.06 0.21 1.31
N ASP A 52 17.96 1.49 1.69
CA ASP A 52 19.09 2.43 1.65
C ASP A 52 20.23 1.99 2.60
N ASN A 53 19.90 1.34 3.74
CA ASN A 53 20.90 0.74 4.64
C ASN A 53 21.61 -0.49 4.05
N LEU A 54 20.98 -1.20 3.11
CA LEU A 54 21.56 -2.38 2.47
C LEU A 54 22.50 -2.03 1.31
N VAL A 55 22.31 -0.87 0.67
CA VAL A 55 23.13 -0.40 -0.48
C VAL A 55 24.65 -0.43 -0.22
N PRO A 56 25.18 0.08 0.91
CA PRO A 56 26.62 0.09 1.14
C PRO A 56 27.20 -1.27 1.56
N LEU A 57 26.35 -2.26 1.89
CA LEU A 57 26.78 -3.54 2.43
C LEU A 57 27.18 -4.52 1.32
N ASN A 58 28.14 -5.41 1.62
CA ASN A 58 28.45 -6.52 0.73
C ASN A 58 27.39 -7.64 0.82
N ASP A 59 27.44 -8.59 -0.12
CA ASP A 59 26.46 -9.68 -0.24
C ASP A 59 26.26 -10.54 1.01
N ILE A 60 27.32 -10.70 1.82
CA ILE A 60 27.28 -11.51 3.04
C ILE A 60 26.65 -10.68 4.17
N GLU A 61 27.03 -9.41 4.27
CA GLU A 61 26.49 -8.45 5.24
C GLU A 61 25.01 -8.19 5.00
N ARG A 62 24.56 -8.06 3.74
CA ARG A 62 23.13 -7.89 3.41
C ARG A 62 22.31 -9.08 3.89
N ARG A 63 22.73 -10.31 3.59
CA ARG A 63 22.04 -11.53 4.05
C ARG A 63 21.99 -11.63 5.57
N ARG A 64 23.06 -11.23 6.26
CA ARG A 64 23.10 -11.20 7.72
C ARG A 64 22.15 -10.14 8.30
N ALA A 65 22.15 -8.93 7.73
CA ALA A 65 21.25 -7.86 8.15
C ALA A 65 19.78 -8.25 7.97
N LEU A 66 19.45 -8.89 6.84
CA LEU A 66 18.10 -9.40 6.58
C LEU A 66 17.66 -10.46 7.57
N ALA A 67 18.51 -11.45 7.86
CA ALA A 67 18.19 -12.49 8.84
C ALA A 67 17.97 -11.92 10.26
N ILE A 68 18.70 -10.85 10.62
CA ILE A 68 18.49 -10.13 11.89
C ILE A 68 17.16 -9.39 11.86
N TRP A 69 16.85 -8.68 10.77
CA TRP A 69 15.61 -7.91 10.64
C TRP A 69 14.38 -8.80 10.56
N GLU A 70 14.42 -9.91 9.85
CA GLU A 70 13.36 -10.93 9.81
C GLU A 70 13.02 -11.41 11.22
N ARG A 71 14.06 -11.72 12.03
CA ARG A 71 13.87 -12.14 13.42
C ARG A 71 13.32 -11.04 14.32
N LEU A 72 13.68 -9.77 14.08
CA LEU A 72 13.22 -8.64 14.88
C LEU A 72 11.80 -8.19 14.52
N LEU A 73 11.46 -8.21 13.23
CA LEU A 73 10.20 -7.71 12.70
C LEU A 73 9.13 -8.81 12.62
N GLY A 74 9.54 -10.08 12.64
CA GLY A 74 8.63 -11.23 12.58
C GLY A 74 7.95 -11.39 11.22
N ILE A 75 8.52 -10.80 10.17
CA ILE A 75 8.04 -10.86 8.78
C ILE A 75 9.14 -11.44 7.88
N PRO A 76 8.80 -12.31 6.92
CA PRO A 76 9.79 -12.92 6.03
C PRO A 76 10.37 -11.86 5.08
N LEU A 77 11.69 -11.65 5.16
CA LEU A 77 12.39 -10.70 4.29
C LEU A 77 13.31 -11.44 3.33
N SER A 78 13.14 -11.23 2.03
CA SER A 78 14.03 -11.84 1.02
C SER A 78 14.50 -10.84 -0.02
N LEU A 79 15.69 -11.12 -0.59
CA LEU A 79 16.22 -10.40 -1.74
C LEU A 79 16.02 -11.25 -2.99
N GLN A 80 15.32 -10.70 -3.98
CA GLN A 80 15.08 -11.36 -5.26
C GLN A 80 15.55 -10.51 -6.44
N SER A 81 15.95 -11.12 -7.56
CA SER A 81 16.26 -10.39 -8.79
C SER A 81 14.99 -9.82 -9.45
N ILE A 82 15.07 -8.62 -10.05
CA ILE A 82 13.98 -8.01 -10.85
C ILE A 82 13.41 -8.99 -11.90
N GLU A 83 14.24 -9.84 -12.48
CA GLU A 83 13.82 -10.81 -13.50
C GLU A 83 12.91 -11.91 -12.95
N GLN A 84 13.07 -12.26 -11.66
CA GLN A 84 12.26 -13.30 -11.02
C GLN A 84 10.95 -12.76 -10.44
N ALA A 85 10.81 -11.45 -10.29
CA ALA A 85 9.61 -10.80 -9.74
C ALA A 85 8.45 -10.69 -10.74
N GLY A 86 8.63 -11.04 -12.01
CA GLY A 86 7.53 -11.06 -13.00
C GLY A 86 6.87 -9.71 -13.27
N LEU A 87 7.57 -8.60 -12.99
CA LEU A 87 6.99 -7.26 -13.02
C LEU A 87 6.60 -6.79 -14.44
N ASP A 88 5.44 -6.16 -14.55
CA ASP A 88 5.02 -5.49 -15.79
C ASP A 88 5.97 -4.34 -16.15
N SER A 89 6.03 -4.03 -17.44
CA SER A 89 6.81 -2.96 -18.06
C SER A 89 6.66 -1.60 -17.35
N GLY A 90 5.45 -1.24 -16.91
CA GLY A 90 5.20 -0.02 -16.15
C GLY A 90 5.80 -0.02 -14.74
N ALA A 91 5.74 -1.15 -14.04
CA ALA A 91 6.36 -1.33 -12.73
C ALA A 91 7.89 -1.28 -12.81
N ARG A 92 8.48 -1.92 -13.83
CA ARG A 92 9.92 -1.84 -14.12
C ARG A 92 10.38 -0.41 -14.39
N GLY A 93 9.62 0.35 -15.19
CA GLY A 93 9.94 1.75 -15.47
C GLY A 93 9.87 2.65 -14.24
N ARG A 94 9.02 2.33 -13.26
CA ARG A 94 8.93 3.05 -11.98
C ARG A 94 10.12 2.73 -11.06
N LEU A 95 10.47 1.44 -10.93
CA LEU A 95 11.64 1.01 -10.16
C LEU A 95 12.94 1.64 -10.68
N ALA A 96 13.12 1.67 -12.01
CA ALA A 96 14.29 2.30 -12.64
C ALA A 96 14.41 3.81 -12.38
N ARG A 97 13.33 4.47 -11.94
CA ARG A 97 13.33 5.88 -11.51
C ARG A 97 13.51 6.05 -10.00
N GLY A 98 13.87 4.99 -9.29
CA GLY A 98 14.00 4.97 -7.82
C GLY A 98 12.66 5.02 -7.09
N GLN A 99 11.54 4.77 -7.77
CA GLN A 99 10.22 4.75 -7.15
C GLN A 99 9.96 3.39 -6.53
N VAL A 100 9.36 3.36 -5.34
CA VAL A 100 8.94 2.11 -4.71
C VAL A 100 7.66 1.61 -5.39
N VAL A 101 7.62 0.31 -5.68
CA VAL A 101 6.45 -0.35 -6.27
C VAL A 101 5.88 -1.30 -5.24
N VAL A 102 4.59 -1.13 -4.92
CA VAL A 102 3.86 -2.07 -4.07
C VAL A 102 2.91 -2.86 -4.95
N GLU A 103 2.99 -4.18 -4.88
CA GLU A 103 2.07 -5.11 -5.53
C GLU A 103 1.24 -5.81 -4.46
N GLN A 104 -0.07 -5.69 -4.57
CA GLN A 104 -1.00 -6.30 -3.63
C GLN A 104 -1.31 -7.72 -4.08
N ILE A 105 -0.95 -8.71 -3.25
CA ILE A 105 -1.09 -10.15 -3.57
C ILE A 105 -2.33 -10.74 -2.90
N GLY A 106 -2.89 -10.04 -1.91
CA GLY A 106 -4.14 -10.42 -1.28
C GLY A 106 -4.70 -9.32 -0.35
N PRO A 107 -5.78 -9.63 0.40
CA PRO A 107 -6.42 -8.67 1.30
C PRO A 107 -5.46 -8.13 2.38
N HIS A 108 -4.48 -8.94 2.77
CA HIS A 108 -3.50 -8.63 3.83
C HIS A 108 -2.03 -8.73 3.42
N ALA A 109 -1.72 -9.20 2.22
CA ALA A 109 -0.36 -9.42 1.72
C ALA A 109 0.00 -8.40 0.63
N ALA A 110 1.14 -7.74 0.77
CA ALA A 110 1.64 -6.79 -0.20
C ALA A 110 3.15 -6.96 -0.37
N ARG A 111 3.59 -7.27 -1.60
CA ARG A 111 5.01 -7.26 -1.94
C ARG A 111 5.44 -5.84 -2.23
N VAL A 112 6.35 -5.33 -1.42
CA VAL A 112 7.04 -4.08 -1.70
C VAL A 112 8.26 -4.41 -2.54
N TYR A 113 8.58 -3.55 -3.50
CA TYR A 113 9.73 -3.68 -4.38
C TYR A 113 10.47 -2.35 -4.40
N ARG A 114 11.75 -2.38 -4.04
CA ARG A 114 12.66 -1.24 -4.17
C ARG A 114 13.97 -1.73 -4.75
N GLN A 115 14.41 -1.07 -5.81
CA GLN A 115 15.69 -1.34 -6.44
C GLN A 115 16.81 -0.74 -5.59
N LEU A 116 17.80 -1.56 -5.20
CA LEU A 116 18.94 -1.12 -4.40
C LEU A 116 19.93 -0.24 -5.20
N SER A 117 20.14 -0.53 -6.49
CA SER A 117 21.03 0.26 -7.34
C SER A 117 20.73 0.02 -8.84
N ASP A 118 21.11 0.97 -9.70
CA ASP A 118 21.13 0.79 -11.17
C ASP A 118 21.96 -0.42 -11.60
N LYS A 119 22.90 -0.87 -10.75
CA LYS A 119 23.80 -2.00 -11.03
C LYS A 119 23.38 -3.32 -10.38
N GLU A 120 22.52 -3.29 -9.37
CA GLU A 120 22.11 -4.49 -8.62
C GLU A 120 20.59 -4.49 -8.43
N PRO A 121 19.86 -5.23 -9.30
CA PRO A 121 18.41 -5.26 -9.33
C PRO A 121 17.88 -6.21 -8.24
N LEU A 122 18.24 -5.94 -6.99
CA LEU A 122 17.76 -6.69 -5.84
C LEU A 122 16.49 -6.03 -5.29
N LEU A 123 15.49 -6.86 -5.03
CA LEU A 123 14.16 -6.50 -4.57
C LEU A 123 13.95 -7.03 -3.16
N LEU A 124 13.61 -6.14 -2.22
CA LEU A 124 13.28 -6.51 -0.85
C LEU A 124 11.80 -6.85 -0.73
N ILE A 125 11.47 -8.13 -0.60
CA ILE A 125 10.12 -8.68 -0.56
C ILE A 125 9.66 -8.90 0.89
N ASP A 126 8.40 -8.55 1.16
CA ASP A 126 7.61 -8.96 2.31
C ASP A 126 6.40 -9.77 1.80
N GLU A 127 6.06 -10.90 2.44
CA GLU A 127 4.89 -11.75 2.11
C GLU A 127 3.75 -11.61 3.13
#